data_AF-A0A2M6P166-F1
#
_entry.id   AF-A0A2M6P166-F1
#
_cell.length_a   1.000
_cell.length_b   1.000
_cell.length_c   1.000
_cell.angle_alpha   90.00
_cell.angle_beta   90.00
_cell.angle_gamma   90.00
#
_symmetry.space_group_name_H-M   'P 1'
#
loop_
_entity.id
_entity.type
_entity.pdbx_description
1 polymer ?
#
loop_
_entity_poly.entity_id
_entity_poly.type
_entity_poly.pdbx_seq_one_letter_code
_entity_poly.pdbx_strand_id
1 'polypeptide(L)'
;PPFNGFFSEWLTYQSLFQGITMLDSSIRWLFILATGALAFTGGLALACFVKAFGSIFLARPRSVEVTHAKESPSSMLFGMGALAMLSLLFGIFSSQAVSLLEKIGRSFDVFQKIPETILVSNNQGLMVKNGFASVSGLAFLVFFAGVIMVVIFIIHKVVNRRQKIKIGATWNCGTDLTPRMEITSTGFARSIVLIFKSILKPSIQHEI
;
A
#
# COMPACT_ATOMS: atom_id res chain seq x y z
N PRO A 1 3.32 -6.43 -1.69
CA PRO A 1 2.23 -7.43 -1.62
C PRO A 1 2.30 -8.55 -0.55
N PRO A 2 3.27 -8.63 0.41
CA PRO A 2 3.23 -9.71 1.40
C PRO A 2 2.20 -9.46 2.54
N PHE A 3 1.68 -8.24 2.67
CA PHE A 3 0.72 -7.86 3.71
C PHE A 3 -0.73 -8.12 3.31
N ASN A 4 -1.59 -8.30 4.30
CA ASN A 4 -3.02 -8.57 4.14
C ASN A 4 -3.77 -7.58 3.23
N GLY A 5 -3.42 -6.28 3.28
CA GLY A 5 -4.08 -5.23 2.49
C GLY A 5 -4.07 -5.51 0.99
N PHE A 6 -2.97 -6.09 0.48
CA PHE A 6 -2.89 -6.48 -0.93
C PHE A 6 -3.87 -7.59 -1.27
N PHE A 7 -3.97 -8.63 -0.43
CA PHE A 7 -4.86 -9.76 -0.67
C PHE A 7 -6.33 -9.38 -0.55
N SER A 8 -6.70 -8.53 0.42
CA SER A 8 -8.08 -8.04 0.55
C SER A 8 -8.50 -7.20 -0.67
N GLU A 9 -7.63 -6.31 -1.14
CA GLU A 9 -7.94 -5.47 -2.30
C GLU A 9 -7.96 -6.31 -3.59
N TRP A 10 -7.02 -7.25 -3.75
CA TRP A 10 -7.01 -8.18 -4.88
C TRP A 10 -8.28 -9.02 -4.94
N LEU A 11 -8.74 -9.58 -3.81
CA LEU A 11 -10.02 -10.32 -3.75
C LEU A 11 -11.22 -9.44 -4.10
N THR A 12 -11.19 -8.17 -3.70
CA THR A 12 -12.22 -7.19 -4.07
C THR A 12 -12.21 -6.91 -5.57
N TYR A 13 -11.04 -6.79 -6.20
CA TYR A 13 -10.95 -6.70 -7.66
C TYR A 13 -11.46 -7.96 -8.35
N GLN A 14 -11.13 -9.16 -7.84
CA GLN A 14 -11.63 -10.39 -8.44
C GLN A 14 -13.16 -10.51 -8.36
N SER A 15 -13.78 -10.10 -7.25
CA SER A 15 -15.24 -10.10 -7.15
C SER A 15 -15.88 -9.07 -8.10
N LEU A 16 -15.27 -7.88 -8.25
CA LEU A 16 -15.73 -6.88 -9.19
C LEU A 16 -15.61 -7.35 -10.64
N PHE A 17 -14.48 -7.94 -11.03
CA PHE A 17 -14.26 -8.47 -12.37
C PHE A 17 -15.20 -9.62 -12.69
N GLN A 18 -15.45 -10.53 -11.74
CA GLN A 18 -16.46 -11.58 -11.92
C GLN A 18 -17.85 -10.96 -12.15
N GLY A 19 -18.22 -9.94 -11.40
CA GLY A 19 -19.47 -9.21 -11.61
C GLY A 19 -19.58 -8.60 -13.02
N ILE A 20 -18.50 -8.06 -13.56
CA ILE A 20 -18.46 -7.53 -14.94
C ILE A 20 -18.74 -8.64 -15.96
N THR A 21 -18.16 -9.83 -15.76
CA THR A 21 -18.29 -10.96 -16.70
C THR A 21 -19.63 -11.66 -16.63
N MET A 22 -20.25 -11.73 -15.45
CA MET A 22 -21.44 -12.56 -15.20
C MET A 22 -22.77 -11.80 -15.32
N LEU A 23 -22.79 -10.48 -15.12
CA LEU A 23 -24.03 -9.70 -15.09
C LEU A 23 -24.40 -9.08 -16.45
N ASP A 24 -25.69 -8.80 -16.59
CA ASP A 24 -26.29 -8.11 -17.74
C ASP A 24 -25.75 -6.69 -17.94
N SER A 25 -25.93 -6.18 -19.16
CA SER A 25 -25.26 -4.97 -19.65
C SER A 25 -25.54 -3.71 -18.82
N SER A 26 -26.72 -3.58 -18.20
CA SER A 26 -27.07 -2.41 -17.38
C SER A 26 -26.35 -2.39 -16.03
N ILE A 27 -26.21 -3.54 -15.36
CA ILE A 27 -25.55 -3.63 -14.03
C ILE A 27 -24.03 -3.69 -14.19
N ARG A 28 -23.54 -4.22 -15.33
CA ARG A 28 -22.10 -4.26 -15.66
C ARG A 28 -21.41 -2.91 -15.53
N TRP A 29 -22.07 -1.81 -15.93
CA TRP A 29 -21.51 -0.46 -15.80
C TRP A 29 -21.22 -0.06 -14.37
N LEU A 30 -22.05 -0.48 -13.41
CA LEU A 30 -21.84 -0.21 -11.99
C LEU A 30 -20.54 -0.86 -11.49
N PHE A 31 -20.28 -2.11 -11.89
CA PHE A 31 -19.06 -2.83 -11.52
C PHE A 31 -17.81 -2.22 -12.16
N ILE A 32 -17.89 -1.76 -13.41
CA ILE A 32 -16.80 -1.03 -14.08
C ILE A 32 -16.48 0.27 -13.33
N LEU A 33 -17.52 1.06 -13.00
CA LEU A 33 -17.35 2.30 -12.24
C LEU A 33 -16.79 2.04 -10.83
N ALA A 34 -17.27 1.00 -10.15
CA ALA A 34 -16.77 0.60 -8.83
C ALA A 34 -15.28 0.18 -8.90
N THR A 35 -14.89 -0.55 -9.94
CA THR A 35 -13.48 -0.91 -10.19
C THR A 35 -12.62 0.33 -10.41
N GLY A 36 -13.07 1.27 -11.23
CA GLY A 36 -12.37 2.54 -11.47
C GLY A 36 -12.27 3.39 -10.20
N ALA A 37 -13.34 3.44 -9.41
CA ALA A 37 -13.35 4.13 -8.12
C ALA A 37 -12.35 3.51 -7.14
N LEU A 38 -12.30 2.17 -7.04
CA LEU A 38 -11.35 1.46 -6.19
C LEU A 38 -9.89 1.71 -6.61
N ALA A 39 -9.60 1.69 -7.93
CA ALA A 39 -8.27 2.01 -8.44
C ALA A 39 -7.87 3.46 -8.15
N PHE A 40 -8.82 4.39 -8.28
CA PHE A 40 -8.61 5.80 -7.98
C PHE A 40 -8.34 6.04 -6.49
N THR A 41 -9.12 5.42 -5.59
CA THR A 41 -8.90 5.55 -4.14
C THR A 41 -7.58 4.89 -3.71
N GLY A 42 -7.21 3.76 -4.29
CA GLY A 42 -5.90 3.13 -4.07
C GLY A 42 -4.73 4.05 -4.44
N GLY A 43 -4.82 4.72 -5.60
CA GLY A 43 -3.84 5.72 -6.03
C GLY A 43 -3.74 6.92 -5.09
N LEU A 44 -4.88 7.46 -4.64
CA LEU A 44 -4.91 8.55 -3.66
C LEU A 44 -4.36 8.12 -2.29
N ALA A 45 -4.64 6.90 -1.85
CA ALA A 45 -4.09 6.35 -0.61
C ALA A 45 -2.57 6.25 -0.69
N LEU A 46 -2.02 5.76 -1.81
CA LEU A 46 -0.57 5.72 -2.04
C LEU A 46 0.04 7.13 -1.98
N ALA A 47 -0.56 8.10 -2.70
CA ALA A 47 -0.08 9.47 -2.68
C ALA A 47 -0.12 10.08 -1.26
N CYS A 48 -1.14 9.76 -0.47
CA CYS A 48 -1.27 10.18 0.92
C CYS A 48 -0.16 9.58 1.80
N PHE A 49 0.11 8.29 1.70
CA PHE A 49 1.16 7.64 2.49
C PHE A 49 2.57 8.10 2.09
N VAL A 50 2.84 8.29 0.80
CA VAL A 50 4.11 8.87 0.32
C VAL A 50 4.29 10.27 0.87
N LYS A 51 3.25 11.10 0.82
CA LYS A 51 3.25 12.45 1.41
C LYS A 51 3.51 12.40 2.90
N ALA A 52 2.77 11.59 3.65
CA ALA A 52 2.89 11.48 5.10
C ALA A 52 4.30 11.04 5.50
N PHE A 53 4.80 9.97 4.89
CA PHE A 53 6.13 9.45 5.15
C PHE A 53 7.22 10.48 4.81
N GLY A 54 7.13 11.10 3.62
CA GLY A 54 8.08 12.12 3.18
C GLY A 54 8.10 13.34 4.10
N SER A 55 6.93 13.81 4.53
CA SER A 55 6.82 15.02 5.38
C SER A 55 7.17 14.80 6.86
N ILE A 56 7.15 13.56 7.34
CA ILE A 56 7.41 13.24 8.76
C ILE A 56 8.80 12.66 8.96
N PHE A 57 9.20 11.68 8.15
CA PHE A 57 10.44 10.91 8.38
C PHE A 57 11.61 11.34 7.51
N LEU A 58 11.35 11.90 6.32
CA LEU A 58 12.40 12.39 5.43
C LEU A 58 12.63 13.91 5.55
N ALA A 59 11.85 14.56 6.41
CA ALA A 59 11.84 16.00 6.55
C ALA A 59 12.81 16.51 7.63
N ARG A 60 13.23 17.77 7.54
CA ARG A 60 14.01 18.46 8.56
C ARG A 60 13.11 18.92 9.73
N PRO A 61 13.64 18.92 10.96
CA PRO A 61 12.91 19.41 12.12
C PRO A 61 12.60 20.90 11.95
N ARG A 62 11.33 21.28 12.13
CA ARG A 62 10.84 22.65 11.95
C ARG A 62 10.61 23.39 13.27
N SER A 63 10.59 22.66 14.38
CA SER A 63 10.32 23.21 15.71
C SER A 63 11.31 22.63 16.73
N VAL A 64 11.47 23.35 17.86
CA VAL A 64 12.42 22.97 18.92
C VAL A 64 11.94 21.73 19.67
N GLU A 65 10.65 21.46 19.68
CA GLU A 65 10.06 20.27 20.30
C GLU A 65 10.51 18.99 19.58
N VAL A 66 10.64 19.04 18.25
CA VAL A 66 11.11 17.89 17.45
C VAL A 66 12.55 17.52 17.79
N THR A 67 13.39 18.49 18.16
CA THR A 67 14.78 18.20 18.56
C THR A 67 14.88 17.48 19.91
N HIS A 68 13.82 17.51 20.71
CA HIS A 68 13.72 16.84 22.01
C HIS A 68 12.86 15.57 21.95
N ALA A 69 12.37 15.20 20.76
CA ALA A 69 11.59 13.98 20.58
C ALA A 69 12.41 12.75 21.00
N LYS A 70 11.77 11.86 21.76
CA LYS A 70 12.36 10.61 22.24
C LYS A 70 11.66 9.42 21.59
N GLU A 71 12.37 8.30 21.55
CA GLU A 71 11.81 7.03 21.09
C GLU A 71 10.56 6.64 21.88
N SER A 72 9.62 5.97 21.22
CA SER A 72 8.39 5.52 21.87
C SER A 72 8.69 4.43 22.92
N PRO A 73 7.93 4.37 24.04
CA PRO A 73 8.15 3.35 25.05
C PRO A 73 7.94 1.95 24.47
N SER A 74 8.65 0.95 25.00
CA SER A 74 8.64 -0.42 24.47
C SER A 74 7.24 -1.05 24.41
N SER A 75 6.32 -0.66 25.30
CA SER A 75 4.91 -1.11 25.26
C SER A 75 4.20 -0.69 23.97
N MET A 76 4.40 0.56 23.52
CA MET A 76 3.82 1.07 22.29
C MET A 76 4.45 0.41 21.06
N LEU A 77 5.78 0.23 21.07
CA LEU A 77 6.49 -0.48 20.02
C LEU A 77 6.03 -1.93 19.89
N PHE A 78 5.79 -2.62 21.01
CA PHE A 78 5.24 -3.98 21.00
C PHE A 78 3.84 -4.01 20.38
N GLY A 79 2.96 -3.08 20.75
CA GLY A 79 1.62 -2.99 20.15
C GLY A 79 1.66 -2.77 18.64
N MET A 80 2.48 -1.82 18.17
CA MET A 80 2.68 -1.56 16.75
C MET A 80 3.28 -2.76 16.02
N GLY A 81 4.32 -3.37 16.60
CA GLY A 81 5.00 -4.54 16.04
C GLY A 81 4.09 -5.77 15.95
N ALA A 82 3.27 -6.01 16.98
CA ALA A 82 2.30 -7.10 17.01
C ALA A 82 1.26 -6.95 15.89
N LEU A 83 0.69 -5.75 15.71
CA LEU A 83 -0.25 -5.46 14.62
C LEU A 83 0.40 -5.59 13.23
N ALA A 84 1.65 -5.15 13.08
CA ALA A 84 2.41 -5.30 11.83
C ALA A 84 2.72 -6.76 11.50
N MET A 85 3.04 -7.58 12.51
CA MET A 85 3.22 -9.02 12.33
C MET A 85 1.91 -9.71 11.97
N LEU A 86 0.80 -9.32 12.60
CA LEU A 86 -0.53 -9.84 12.28
C LEU A 86 -0.95 -9.54 10.84
N SER A 87 -0.70 -8.31 10.36
CA SER A 87 -0.99 -7.95 8.96
C SER A 87 -0.12 -8.70 7.96
N LEU A 88 1.14 -8.99 8.31
CA LEU A 88 2.03 -9.83 7.50
C LEU A 88 1.55 -11.29 7.48
N LEU A 89 1.23 -11.86 8.64
CA LEU A 89 0.76 -13.25 8.76
C LEU A 89 -0.53 -13.47 7.97
N PHE A 90 -1.50 -12.57 8.08
CA PHE A 90 -2.74 -12.66 7.29
C PHE A 90 -2.51 -12.50 5.78
N GLY A 91 -1.44 -11.81 5.36
CA GLY A 91 -1.06 -11.73 3.95
C GLY A 91 -0.42 -13.02 3.44
N ILE A 92 0.54 -13.57 4.20
CA ILE A 92 1.23 -14.82 3.86
C ILE A 92 0.24 -16.00 3.83
N PHE A 93 -0.59 -16.11 4.87
CA PHE A 93 -1.59 -17.16 5.04
C PHE A 93 -2.98 -16.76 4.51
N SER A 94 -3.01 -15.87 3.52
CA SER A 94 -4.27 -15.40 2.91
C SER A 94 -5.10 -16.55 2.32
N SER A 95 -4.43 -17.56 1.76
CA SER A 95 -5.08 -18.76 1.22
C SER A 95 -5.89 -19.52 2.28
N GLN A 96 -5.33 -19.68 3.48
CA GLN A 96 -5.97 -20.36 4.60
C GLN A 96 -7.10 -19.50 5.16
N ALA A 97 -6.86 -18.18 5.30
CA ALA A 97 -7.88 -17.24 5.74
C ALA A 97 -9.12 -17.27 4.83
N VAL A 98 -8.92 -17.27 3.50
CA VAL A 98 -10.02 -17.40 2.52
C VAL A 98 -10.72 -18.75 2.66
N SER A 99 -9.99 -19.86 2.78
CA SER A 99 -10.62 -21.18 2.95
C SER A 99 -11.47 -21.28 4.23
N LEU A 100 -11.06 -20.61 5.30
CA LEU A 100 -11.80 -20.56 6.56
C LEU A 100 -13.05 -19.71 6.42
N LEU A 101 -12.94 -18.54 5.78
CA LEU A 101 -14.09 -17.68 5.47
C LEU A 101 -15.09 -18.36 4.53
N GLU A 102 -14.61 -19.14 3.56
CA GLU A 102 -15.47 -19.92 2.67
C GLU A 102 -16.24 -21.00 3.43
N LYS A 103 -15.58 -21.78 4.30
CA LYS A 103 -16.24 -22.78 5.14
C LYS A 103 -17.32 -22.15 6.03
N ILE A 104 -17.03 -20.99 6.63
CA ILE A 104 -18.00 -20.24 7.42
C ILE A 104 -19.15 -19.74 6.53
N GLY A 105 -18.85 -19.18 5.36
CA GLY A 105 -19.84 -18.74 4.39
C GLY A 105 -20.81 -19.86 3.98
N ARG A 106 -20.29 -21.05 3.73
CA ARG A 106 -21.06 -22.25 3.37
C ARG A 106 -21.95 -22.78 4.49
N SER A 107 -21.65 -22.47 5.75
CA SER A 107 -22.55 -22.82 6.86
C SER A 107 -23.89 -22.08 6.79
N PHE A 108 -23.94 -20.97 6.05
CA PHE A 108 -25.17 -20.23 5.80
C PHE A 108 -25.90 -20.76 4.57
N ASP A 109 -27.18 -21.08 4.73
CA ASP A 109 -28.03 -21.68 3.70
C ASP A 109 -28.09 -20.85 2.39
N VAL A 110 -28.02 -19.52 2.52
CA VAL A 110 -28.01 -18.56 1.39
C VAL A 110 -26.83 -18.79 0.44
N PHE A 111 -25.66 -19.18 0.96
CA PHE A 111 -24.44 -19.31 0.17
C PHE A 111 -24.13 -20.77 -0.22
N GLN A 112 -24.91 -21.75 0.24
CA GLN A 112 -24.65 -23.17 -0.05
C GLN A 112 -24.70 -23.51 -1.55
N LYS A 113 -25.57 -22.86 -2.32
CA LYS A 113 -25.78 -23.16 -3.74
C LYS A 113 -24.93 -22.31 -4.70
N ILE A 114 -24.13 -21.38 -4.18
CA ILE A 114 -23.32 -20.50 -5.02
C ILE A 114 -22.09 -21.27 -5.51
N PRO A 115 -21.77 -21.29 -6.81
CA PRO A 115 -20.59 -22.01 -7.30
C PRO A 115 -19.31 -21.41 -6.71
N GLU A 116 -18.34 -22.27 -6.36
CA GLU A 116 -17.01 -21.80 -5.93
C GLU A 116 -16.35 -21.00 -7.06
N THR A 117 -15.91 -19.79 -6.75
CA THR A 117 -15.24 -18.90 -7.70
C THR A 117 -13.74 -18.78 -7.46
N ILE A 118 -13.28 -19.18 -6.27
CA ILE A 118 -11.88 -19.17 -5.87
C ILE A 118 -11.52 -20.58 -5.43
N LEU A 119 -10.43 -21.11 -5.99
CA LEU A 119 -9.85 -22.40 -5.66
C LEU A 119 -8.56 -22.17 -4.87
N VAL A 120 -8.42 -22.90 -3.78
CA VAL A 120 -7.18 -22.94 -2.99
C VAL A 120 -6.35 -24.13 -3.46
N SER A 121 -5.19 -23.86 -4.05
CA SER A 121 -4.20 -24.87 -4.43
C SER A 121 -3.44 -25.38 -3.19
N ASN A 122 -2.97 -26.64 -3.24
CA ASN A 122 -2.13 -27.25 -2.21
C ASN A 122 -0.87 -26.43 -1.87
N ASN A 123 -0.36 -25.61 -2.80
CA ASN A 123 0.78 -24.72 -2.57
C ASN A 123 0.40 -23.35 -1.98
N GLN A 124 -0.74 -23.24 -1.29
CA GLN A 124 -1.24 -21.98 -0.70
C GLN A 124 -1.46 -20.88 -1.76
N GLY A 125 -1.80 -21.29 -2.99
CA GLY A 125 -2.13 -20.39 -4.09
C GLY A 125 -3.64 -20.18 -4.15
N LEU A 126 -4.06 -18.93 -4.22
CA LEU A 126 -5.43 -18.54 -4.55
C LEU A 126 -5.54 -18.46 -6.08
N MET A 127 -6.44 -19.23 -6.66
CA MET A 127 -6.70 -19.23 -8.10
C MET A 127 -8.17 -18.92 -8.36
N VAL A 128 -8.45 -18.00 -9.28
CA VAL A 128 -9.82 -17.76 -9.74
C VAL A 128 -10.22 -18.86 -10.72
N LYS A 129 -11.46 -19.33 -10.61
CA LYS A 129 -12.05 -20.32 -11.53
C LYS A 129 -11.88 -19.86 -12.98
N ASN A 130 -11.58 -20.80 -13.88
CA ASN A 130 -11.18 -20.59 -15.28
C ASN A 130 -9.74 -20.06 -15.48
N GLY A 131 -8.92 -19.96 -14.42
CA GLY A 131 -7.50 -19.60 -14.55
C GLY A 131 -7.26 -18.12 -14.90
N PHE A 132 -8.27 -17.26 -14.73
CA PHE A 132 -8.16 -15.83 -15.04
C PHE A 132 -7.05 -15.12 -14.25
N ALA A 133 -6.89 -15.48 -12.97
CA ALA A 133 -5.84 -14.94 -12.12
C ALA A 133 -5.42 -15.94 -11.05
N SER A 134 -4.13 -15.94 -10.72
CA SER A 134 -3.58 -16.73 -9.61
C SER A 134 -2.60 -15.90 -8.79
N VAL A 135 -2.68 -16.00 -7.47
CA VAL A 135 -1.82 -15.26 -6.53
C VAL A 135 -1.40 -16.19 -5.39
N SER A 136 -0.13 -16.13 -4.97
CA SER A 136 0.35 -16.87 -3.80
C SER A 136 1.13 -15.94 -2.88
N GLY A 137 0.73 -15.89 -1.60
CA GLY A 137 1.38 -15.09 -0.55
C GLY A 137 2.85 -15.40 -0.39
N LEU A 138 3.17 -16.68 -0.24
CA LEU A 138 4.55 -17.14 -0.11
C LEU A 138 5.39 -16.85 -1.35
N ALA A 139 4.84 -17.11 -2.56
CA ALA A 139 5.58 -16.85 -3.80
C ALA A 139 5.94 -15.36 -3.94
N PHE A 140 4.99 -14.46 -3.64
CA PHE A 140 5.26 -13.03 -3.68
C PHE A 140 6.27 -12.61 -2.62
N LEU A 141 6.18 -13.12 -1.39
CA LEU A 141 7.16 -12.82 -0.35
C LEU A 141 8.57 -13.22 -0.79
N VAL A 142 8.75 -14.46 -1.26
CA VAL A 142 10.05 -14.98 -1.71
C VAL A 142 10.57 -14.18 -2.90
N PHE A 143 9.71 -13.88 -3.88
CA PHE A 143 10.08 -13.08 -5.04
C PHE A 143 10.57 -11.67 -4.64
N PHE A 144 9.78 -10.93 -3.85
CA PHE A 144 10.14 -9.57 -3.44
C PHE A 144 11.36 -9.54 -2.51
N ALA A 145 11.46 -10.48 -1.57
CA ALA A 145 12.64 -10.61 -0.72
C ALA A 145 13.89 -10.92 -1.54
N GLY A 146 13.78 -11.80 -2.54
CA GLY A 146 14.85 -12.11 -3.48
C GLY A 146 15.29 -10.89 -4.30
N VAL A 147 14.34 -10.15 -4.87
CA VAL A 147 14.64 -8.91 -5.63
C VAL A 147 15.34 -7.88 -4.73
N ILE A 148 14.85 -7.67 -3.51
CA ILE A 148 15.46 -6.74 -2.56
C ILE A 148 16.89 -7.18 -2.22
N MET A 149 17.11 -8.47 -1.94
CA MET A 149 18.45 -8.99 -1.66
C MET A 149 19.40 -8.77 -2.85
N VAL A 150 18.93 -9.06 -4.07
CA VAL A 150 19.72 -8.85 -5.30
C VAL A 150 20.07 -7.38 -5.49
N VAL A 151 19.11 -6.47 -5.29
CA VAL A 151 19.35 -5.02 -5.40
C VAL A 151 20.37 -4.56 -4.36
N ILE A 152 20.22 -4.96 -3.10
CA ILE A 152 21.16 -4.62 -2.02
C ILE A 152 22.56 -5.16 -2.35
N PHE A 153 22.64 -6.39 -2.86
CA PHE A 153 23.91 -7.02 -3.26
C PHE A 153 24.58 -6.26 -4.41
N ILE A 154 23.83 -5.88 -5.44
CA ILE A 154 24.34 -5.08 -6.57
C ILE A 154 24.83 -3.72 -6.07
N ILE A 155 24.06 -3.02 -5.25
CA ILE A 155 24.44 -1.73 -4.69
C ILE A 155 25.73 -1.87 -3.87
N HIS A 156 25.82 -2.85 -2.97
CA HIS A 156 27.02 -3.04 -2.14
C HIS A 156 28.25 -3.43 -2.98
N LYS A 157 28.11 -4.42 -3.87
CA LYS A 157 29.25 -5.05 -4.55
C LYS A 157 29.71 -4.29 -5.80
N VAL A 158 28.78 -3.67 -6.52
CA VAL A 158 29.06 -2.98 -7.79
C VAL A 158 29.21 -1.48 -7.57
N VAL A 159 28.23 -0.85 -6.93
CA VAL A 159 28.19 0.61 -6.78
C VAL A 159 29.12 1.07 -5.65
N ASN A 160 28.89 0.59 -4.43
CA ASN A 160 29.57 1.10 -3.23
C ASN A 160 31.03 0.65 -3.11
N ARG A 161 31.46 -0.43 -3.79
CA ARG A 161 32.81 -0.99 -3.66
C ARG A 161 33.93 0.04 -3.91
N ARG A 162 33.69 1.05 -4.75
CA ARG A 162 34.67 2.09 -5.08
C ARG A 162 34.24 3.50 -4.69
N GLN A 163 33.06 3.67 -4.09
CA GLN A 163 32.57 4.98 -3.70
C GLN A 163 33.00 5.31 -2.26
N LYS A 164 33.68 6.44 -2.09
CA LYS A 164 33.93 7.02 -0.76
C LYS A 164 32.66 7.75 -0.32
N ILE A 165 31.95 7.20 0.65
CA ILE A 165 30.78 7.86 1.24
C ILE A 165 31.28 9.04 2.09
N LYS A 166 30.88 10.26 1.72
CA LYS A 166 31.08 11.46 2.54
C LYS A 166 29.71 12.05 2.85
N ILE A 167 29.45 12.27 4.13
CA ILE A 167 28.27 13.02 4.57
C ILE A 167 28.65 14.50 4.48
N GLY A 168 27.90 15.25 3.67
CA GLY A 168 28.14 16.68 3.44
C GLY A 168 26.84 17.42 3.21
N ALA A 169 26.95 18.73 2.97
CA ALA A 169 25.80 19.53 2.62
C ALA A 169 25.15 18.98 1.33
N THR A 170 23.83 18.82 1.36
CA THR A 170 23.05 18.48 0.17
C THR A 170 23.07 19.63 -0.83
N TRP A 171 22.97 19.31 -2.12
CA TRP A 171 22.91 20.33 -3.18
C TRP A 171 21.78 21.33 -2.91
N ASN A 172 22.14 22.60 -2.76
CA ASN A 172 21.28 23.67 -2.28
C ASN A 172 21.39 24.93 -3.15
N CYS A 173 21.81 24.79 -4.41
CA CYS A 173 22.04 25.91 -5.34
C CYS A 173 22.93 27.03 -4.75
N GLY A 174 23.80 26.72 -3.78
CA GLY A 174 24.75 27.67 -3.18
C GLY A 174 24.25 28.43 -1.95
N THR A 175 23.13 28.03 -1.32
CA THR A 175 22.60 28.70 -0.11
C THR A 175 22.39 27.74 1.06
N ASP A 176 22.69 28.17 2.28
CA ASP A 176 22.48 27.31 3.45
C ASP A 176 21.02 26.89 3.62
N LEU A 177 20.81 25.58 3.82
CA LEU A 177 19.47 25.00 3.92
C LEU A 177 18.85 25.34 5.27
N THR A 178 17.83 26.19 5.24
CA THR A 178 17.00 26.48 6.41
C THR A 178 15.80 25.52 6.46
N PRO A 179 15.25 25.20 7.66
CA PRO A 179 14.05 24.36 7.78
C PRO A 179 12.82 24.88 7.02
N ARG A 180 12.79 26.17 6.69
CA ARG A 180 11.70 26.80 5.90
C ARG A 180 11.77 26.51 4.40
N MET A 181 12.91 26.07 3.88
CA MET A 181 13.11 25.79 2.44
C MET A 181 12.60 24.41 2.03
N GLU A 182 12.12 23.61 2.98
CA GLU A 182 11.63 22.28 2.72
C GLU A 182 10.23 22.26 2.10
N ILE A 183 10.00 21.28 1.22
CA ILE A 183 8.68 21.03 0.64
C ILE A 183 7.69 20.70 1.77
N THR A 184 6.66 21.52 1.91
CA THR A 184 5.59 21.30 2.87
C THR A 184 4.65 20.20 2.40
N SER A 185 3.92 19.61 3.34
CA SER A 185 2.85 18.65 3.07
C SER A 185 1.74 19.25 2.18
N THR A 186 1.51 20.55 2.27
CA THR A 186 0.60 21.30 1.37
C THR A 186 1.21 21.50 -0.02
N GLY A 187 2.51 21.81 -0.09
CA GLY A 187 3.24 21.93 -1.35
C GLY A 187 3.27 20.63 -2.15
N PHE A 188 3.53 19.50 -1.49
CA PHE A 188 3.50 18.17 -2.12
C PHE A 188 2.12 17.84 -2.70
N ALA A 189 1.04 18.15 -1.97
CA ALA A 189 -0.33 17.88 -2.42
C ALA A 189 -0.85 18.85 -3.48
N ARG A 190 -0.12 19.94 -3.77
CA ARG A 190 -0.60 21.05 -4.61
C ARG A 190 -1.07 20.59 -5.99
N SER A 191 -0.32 19.71 -6.65
CA SER A 191 -0.67 19.21 -7.98
C SER A 191 -2.02 18.48 -7.98
N ILE A 192 -2.24 17.60 -7.00
CA ILE A 192 -3.51 16.87 -6.86
C ILE A 192 -4.65 17.84 -6.54
N VAL A 193 -4.44 18.77 -5.61
CA VAL A 193 -5.45 19.77 -5.24
C VAL A 193 -5.83 20.67 -6.42
N LEU A 194 -4.87 21.05 -7.27
CA LEU A 194 -5.13 21.87 -8.45
C LEU A 194 -5.91 21.11 -9.53
N ILE A 195 -5.56 19.85 -9.79
CA ILE A 195 -6.30 19.00 -10.74
C ILE A 195 -7.76 18.84 -10.31
N PHE A 196 -7.99 18.64 -9.01
CA PHE A 196 -9.33 18.46 -8.43
C PHE A 196 -9.93 19.75 -7.85
N LYS A 197 -9.44 20.94 -8.24
CA LYS A 197 -9.86 22.23 -7.67
C LYS A 197 -11.37 22.46 -7.77
N SER A 198 -12.00 22.04 -8.87
CA SER A 198 -13.45 22.19 -9.08
C SER A 198 -14.28 21.46 -8.03
N ILE A 199 -13.82 20.28 -7.61
CA ILE A 199 -14.50 19.44 -6.62
C ILE A 199 -14.12 19.87 -5.20
N LEU A 200 -12.83 20.07 -4.93
CA LEU A 200 -12.31 20.34 -3.59
C LEU A 200 -12.53 21.78 -3.11
N LYS A 201 -12.76 22.73 -4.03
CA LYS A 201 -12.94 24.17 -3.74
C LYS A 201 -11.93 24.71 -2.71
N PRO A 202 -10.61 24.57 -2.94
CA PRO A 202 -9.60 25.00 -1.98
C PRO A 202 -9.65 26.51 -1.76
N SER A 203 -9.59 26.94 -0.50
CA SER A 203 -9.41 28.34 -0.10
C SER A 203 -7.94 28.63 0.24
N ILE A 204 -7.50 29.86 -0.03
CA ILE A 204 -6.17 30.34 0.36
C ILE A 204 -6.36 31.15 1.64
N GLN A 205 -5.72 30.73 2.73
CA GLN A 205 -5.64 31.54 3.94
C GLN A 205 -4.47 32.52 3.80
N HIS A 206 -4.77 33.81 3.87
CA HIS A 206 -3.79 34.89 3.76
C HIS A 206 -3.25 35.35 5.12
N GLU A 207 -3.79 34.83 6.23
CA GLU A 207 -3.38 35.16 7.59
C GLU A 207 -3.04 33.87 8.36
N ILE A 208 -1.93 33.91 9.10
CA ILE A 208 -1.44 32.87 10.03
C ILE A 208 -1.46 33.48 11.43
#